data_AF-A0A7S3BZB3-F1
#
_entry.id   AF-A0A7S3BZB3-F1
#
_cell.length_a   1.000
_cell.length_b   1.000
_cell.length_c   1.000
_cell.angle_alpha   90.00
_cell.angle_beta   90.00
_cell.angle_gamma   90.00
#
_symmetry.space_group_name_H-M   'P 1'
#
loop_
_entity.id
_entity.type
_entity.pdbx_description
1 polymer ?
#
loop_
_entity_poly.entity_id
_entity_poly.type
_entity_poly.pdbx_seq_one_letter_code
_entity_poly.pdbx_strand_id
1 'polypeptide(L)'
;YACEALYNVAKVCHAAVTQHFAGVFDALCRLSADTDANVQNAAHLLDRLVKDIVTDSEDFEVDVFIPLLRERLQVANPFVRQLLVGWITVLDSAPDIDMLEFLPEFLDGLLNMLSDANREIRQTADAALGEFLDEIRTATVSDYGRMASILVSRADSADEFTRLTVLTWMHEFVALAREQLHPHLAPLLSRVLPAMSAREERIRNIALHTNAALMGLKTEGMPIAEVVLALQAQLRAAHEATKLAALEWTSAILDREQRAVLAILDVDRAAEGAPGGADEPGGGRGREGGLNGAP
;
A
#
# COMPACT_ATOMS: atom_id res chain seq x y z
N TYR A 1 -26.19 -19.99 25.59
CA TYR A 1 -27.55 -19.43 25.61
C TYR A 1 -27.70 -18.18 24.73
N ALA A 2 -27.01 -17.05 24.95
CA ALA A 2 -27.22 -15.86 24.12
C ALA A 2 -26.86 -16.03 22.62
N CYS A 3 -25.70 -16.63 22.32
CA CYS A 3 -25.30 -16.94 20.94
C CYS A 3 -26.27 -17.91 20.24
N GLU A 4 -26.77 -18.90 20.98
CA GLU A 4 -27.74 -19.88 20.49
C GLU A 4 -29.13 -19.26 20.25
N ALA A 5 -29.55 -18.34 21.12
CA ALA A 5 -30.77 -17.56 20.90
C ALA A 5 -30.64 -16.70 19.64
N LEU A 6 -29.51 -16.01 19.45
CA LEU A 6 -29.25 -15.22 18.25
C LEU A 6 -29.22 -16.11 17.00
N TYR A 7 -28.62 -17.30 17.07
CA TYR A 7 -28.65 -18.29 15.99
C TYR A 7 -30.08 -18.69 15.62
N ASN A 8 -30.93 -19.01 16.60
CA ASN A 8 -32.31 -19.39 16.35
C ASN A 8 -33.15 -18.24 15.78
N VAL A 9 -32.89 -17.00 16.20
CA VAL A 9 -33.52 -15.80 15.61
C VAL A 9 -33.03 -15.60 14.17
N ALA A 10 -31.73 -15.70 13.93
CA ALA A 10 -31.12 -15.53 12.61
C ALA A 10 -31.68 -16.52 11.59
N LYS A 11 -31.94 -17.78 11.99
CA LYS A 11 -32.55 -18.82 11.14
C LYS A 11 -33.95 -18.49 10.62
N VAL A 12 -34.67 -17.58 11.27
CA VAL A 12 -36.06 -17.25 10.92
C VAL A 12 -36.15 -15.84 10.34
N CYS A 13 -35.29 -14.93 10.77
CA CYS A 13 -35.38 -13.51 10.48
C CYS A 13 -34.21 -13.02 9.61
N HIS A 14 -34.00 -13.62 8.43
CA HIS A 14 -32.86 -13.34 7.53
C HIS A 14 -32.75 -11.84 7.19
N ALA A 15 -33.83 -11.20 6.75
CA ALA A 15 -33.83 -9.77 6.42
C ALA A 15 -33.42 -8.87 7.60
N ALA A 16 -33.81 -9.23 8.83
CA ALA A 16 -33.42 -8.48 10.02
C ALA A 16 -31.93 -8.67 10.37
N VAL A 17 -31.35 -9.83 10.06
CA VAL A 17 -29.91 -10.07 10.20
C VAL A 17 -29.13 -9.15 9.27
N THR A 18 -29.55 -9.03 8.01
CA THR A 18 -28.94 -8.10 7.03
C THR A 18 -29.06 -6.64 7.50
N GLN A 19 -30.25 -6.21 7.93
CA GLN A 19 -30.49 -4.83 8.42
C GLN A 19 -29.67 -4.48 9.68
N HIS A 20 -29.36 -5.46 10.53
CA HIS A 20 -28.59 -5.27 11.76
C HIS A 20 -27.19 -5.89 11.69
N PHE A 21 -26.69 -6.12 10.48
CA PHE A 21 -25.48 -6.90 10.25
C PHE A 21 -24.28 -6.38 11.02
N ALA A 22 -24.05 -5.06 11.04
CA ALA A 22 -22.91 -4.47 11.76
C ALA A 22 -22.87 -4.88 13.25
N GLY A 23 -24.02 -4.91 13.92
CA GLY A 23 -24.11 -5.34 15.32
C GLY A 23 -23.92 -6.84 15.49
N VAL A 24 -24.45 -7.64 14.56
CA VAL A 24 -24.27 -9.10 14.54
C VAL A 24 -22.79 -9.45 14.32
N PHE A 25 -22.13 -8.78 13.39
CA PHE A 25 -20.71 -8.96 13.06
C PHE A 25 -19.79 -8.56 14.23
N ASP A 26 -20.05 -7.42 14.89
CA ASP A 26 -19.30 -7.05 16.10
C ASP A 26 -19.46 -8.09 17.21
N ALA A 27 -20.68 -8.59 17.42
CA ALA A 27 -20.91 -9.67 18.37
C ALA A 27 -20.13 -10.94 17.99
N LEU A 28 -20.12 -11.32 16.71
CA LEU A 28 -19.34 -12.45 16.20
C LEU A 28 -17.84 -12.29 16.47
N CYS A 29 -17.25 -11.12 16.21
CA CYS A 29 -15.84 -10.85 16.54
C CYS A 29 -15.55 -11.02 18.04
N ARG A 30 -16.45 -10.61 18.92
CA ARG A 30 -16.26 -10.75 20.37
C ARG A 30 -16.40 -12.20 20.83
N LEU A 31 -17.41 -12.90 20.30
CA LEU A 31 -17.70 -14.29 20.64
C LEU A 31 -16.62 -15.25 20.12
N SER A 32 -16.03 -14.98 18.95
CA SER A 32 -14.92 -15.79 18.43
C SER A 32 -13.66 -15.66 19.29
N ALA A 33 -13.45 -14.50 19.92
CA ALA A 33 -12.36 -14.24 20.84
C ALA A 33 -12.62 -14.68 22.28
N ASP A 34 -13.77 -15.31 22.57
CA ASP A 34 -14.13 -15.74 23.92
C ASP A 34 -13.17 -16.83 24.43
N THR A 35 -12.99 -16.91 25.74
CA THR A 35 -12.13 -17.93 26.36
C THR A 35 -12.80 -19.31 26.49
N ASP A 36 -14.13 -19.37 26.46
CA ASP A 36 -14.89 -20.63 26.54
C ASP A 36 -15.04 -21.25 25.14
N ALA A 37 -14.46 -22.44 24.96
CA ALA A 37 -14.53 -23.19 23.71
C ALA A 37 -15.97 -23.50 23.26
N ASN A 38 -16.93 -23.65 24.17
CA ASN A 38 -18.34 -23.84 23.81
C ASN A 38 -18.94 -22.58 23.19
N VAL A 39 -18.53 -21.40 23.69
CA VAL A 39 -18.96 -20.11 23.13
C VAL A 39 -18.35 -19.92 21.74
N GLN A 40 -17.05 -20.23 21.58
CA GLN A 40 -16.39 -20.20 20.28
C GLN A 40 -17.08 -21.15 19.28
N ASN A 41 -17.37 -22.39 19.67
CA ASN A 41 -18.07 -23.36 18.82
C ASN A 41 -19.46 -22.86 18.41
N ALA A 42 -20.22 -22.26 19.33
CA ALA A 42 -21.50 -21.65 19.00
C ALA A 42 -21.35 -20.45 18.04
N ALA A 43 -20.30 -19.63 18.24
CA ALA A 43 -19.99 -18.50 17.38
C ALA A 43 -19.67 -18.96 15.96
N HIS A 44 -18.95 -20.07 15.78
CA HIS A 44 -18.68 -20.64 14.45
C HIS A 44 -19.94 -21.10 13.72
N LEU A 45 -20.91 -21.69 14.44
CA LEU A 45 -22.20 -22.06 13.83
C LEU A 45 -22.99 -20.82 13.40
N LEU A 46 -22.99 -19.78 14.23
CA LEU A 46 -23.61 -18.50 13.90
C LEU A 46 -22.91 -17.82 12.73
N ASP A 47 -21.59 -17.77 12.72
CA ASP A 47 -20.77 -17.19 11.65
C ASP A 47 -21.11 -17.80 10.28
N ARG A 48 -21.18 -19.14 10.20
CA ARG A 48 -21.59 -19.84 8.96
C ARG A 48 -23.00 -19.46 8.52
N LEU A 49 -23.97 -19.48 9.45
CA LEU A 49 -25.34 -19.12 9.11
C LEU A 49 -25.45 -17.66 8.64
N VAL A 50 -24.76 -16.73 9.30
CA VAL A 50 -24.82 -15.31 8.93
C VAL A 50 -24.14 -15.09 7.58
N LYS A 51 -23.05 -15.81 7.27
CA LYS A 51 -22.44 -15.83 5.94
C LYS A 51 -23.44 -16.26 4.87
N ASP A 52 -24.09 -17.42 5.05
CA ASP A 52 -25.09 -17.94 4.11
C ASP A 52 -26.22 -16.91 3.90
N ILE A 53 -26.73 -16.31 4.99
CA ILE A 53 -27.77 -15.27 4.91
C ILE A 53 -27.30 -14.06 4.12
N VAL A 54 -26.07 -13.57 4.37
CA VAL A 54 -25.52 -12.38 3.74
C VAL A 54 -25.27 -12.60 2.26
N THR A 55 -24.68 -13.74 1.88
CA THR A 55 -24.39 -14.04 0.47
C THR A 55 -25.64 -14.34 -0.35
N ASP A 56 -26.74 -14.78 0.29
CA ASP A 56 -28.03 -15.01 -0.36
C ASP A 56 -28.93 -13.75 -0.38
N SER A 57 -28.47 -12.62 0.19
CA SER A 57 -29.30 -11.42 0.37
C SER A 57 -28.98 -10.35 -0.68
N GLU A 58 -29.98 -10.03 -1.52
CA GLU A 58 -29.90 -8.91 -2.48
C GLU A 58 -29.85 -7.53 -1.78
N ASP A 59 -30.29 -7.44 -0.53
CA ASP A 59 -30.34 -6.21 0.28
C ASP A 59 -29.02 -5.95 1.05
N PHE A 60 -28.00 -6.79 0.91
CA PHE A 60 -26.75 -6.61 1.65
C PHE A 60 -25.87 -5.53 1.01
N GLU A 61 -25.72 -4.41 1.72
CA GLU A 61 -24.87 -3.30 1.29
C GLU A 61 -23.41 -3.53 1.76
N VAL A 62 -22.59 -4.14 0.89
CA VAL A 62 -21.17 -4.40 1.17
C VAL A 62 -20.40 -3.11 1.48
N ASP A 63 -20.70 -2.01 0.79
CA ASP A 63 -20.11 -0.68 1.01
C ASP A 63 -20.17 -0.22 2.47
N VAL A 64 -21.29 -0.51 3.14
CA VAL A 64 -21.51 -0.14 4.55
C VAL A 64 -20.70 -1.04 5.48
N PHE A 65 -20.42 -2.28 5.06
CA PHE A 65 -19.60 -3.22 5.81
C PHE A 65 -18.10 -2.93 5.72
N ILE A 66 -17.58 -2.50 4.57
CA ILE A 66 -16.14 -2.33 4.36
C ILE A 66 -15.44 -1.46 5.43
N PRO A 67 -15.99 -0.32 5.89
CA PRO A 67 -15.39 0.45 6.98
C PRO A 67 -15.24 -0.33 8.29
N LEU A 68 -16.23 -1.17 8.62
CA LEU A 68 -16.20 -2.03 9.81
C LEU A 68 -15.16 -3.14 9.65
N LEU A 69 -15.10 -3.78 8.48
CA LEU A 69 -14.08 -4.76 8.14
C LEU A 69 -12.67 -4.18 8.34
N ARG A 70 -12.42 -3.00 7.76
CA ARG A 70 -11.14 -2.28 7.87
C ARG A 70 -10.74 -2.00 9.31
N GLU A 71 -11.68 -1.56 10.15
CA GLU A 71 -11.42 -1.33 11.57
C GLU A 71 -10.99 -2.62 12.27
N ARG A 72 -11.68 -3.74 11.99
CA ARG A 72 -11.40 -5.02 12.64
C ARG A 72 -10.12 -5.70 12.18
N LEU A 73 -9.65 -5.43 10.97
CA LEU A 73 -8.35 -5.91 10.49
C LEU A 73 -7.15 -5.41 11.33
N GLN A 74 -7.32 -4.36 12.13
CA GLN A 74 -6.30 -3.88 13.07
C GLN A 74 -6.19 -4.74 14.34
N VAL A 75 -7.14 -5.66 14.58
CA VAL A 75 -7.17 -6.51 15.78
C VAL A 75 -6.15 -7.64 15.65
N ALA A 76 -5.33 -7.83 16.70
CA ALA A 76 -4.28 -8.85 16.74
C ALA A 76 -4.76 -10.24 17.18
N ASN A 77 -6.01 -10.37 17.66
CA ASN A 77 -6.54 -11.64 18.16
C ASN A 77 -6.65 -12.66 17.01
N PRO A 78 -6.05 -13.86 17.13
CA PRO A 78 -6.00 -14.83 16.04
C PRO A 78 -7.38 -15.36 15.63
N PHE A 79 -8.32 -15.54 16.56
CA PHE A 79 -9.67 -16.00 16.24
C PHE A 79 -10.45 -14.96 15.44
N VAL A 80 -10.27 -13.67 15.78
CA VAL A 80 -10.86 -12.57 15.01
C VAL A 80 -10.24 -12.51 13.62
N ARG A 81 -8.92 -12.65 13.49
CA ARG A 81 -8.24 -12.67 12.19
C ARG A 81 -8.69 -13.82 11.30
N GLN A 82 -8.83 -15.04 11.85
CA GLN A 82 -9.40 -16.18 11.12
C GLN A 82 -10.83 -15.88 10.63
N LEU A 83 -11.65 -15.29 11.50
CA LEU A 83 -13.00 -14.88 11.14
C LEU A 83 -12.99 -13.86 9.98
N LEU A 84 -12.13 -12.83 10.06
CA LEU A 84 -12.03 -11.77 9.05
C LEU A 84 -11.60 -12.29 7.68
N VAL A 85 -10.57 -13.13 7.61
CA VAL A 85 -10.16 -13.75 6.34
C VAL A 85 -11.31 -14.59 5.77
N GLY A 86 -12.00 -15.36 6.61
CA GLY A 86 -13.15 -16.15 6.17
C GLY A 86 -14.34 -15.32 5.70
N TRP A 87 -14.53 -14.09 6.19
CA TRP A 87 -15.54 -13.17 5.67
C TRP A 87 -15.11 -12.57 4.33
N ILE A 88 -13.85 -12.17 4.19
CA ILE A 88 -13.31 -11.65 2.92
C ILE A 88 -13.47 -12.70 1.82
N THR A 89 -13.01 -13.93 2.03
CA THR A 89 -13.10 -15.01 1.03
C THR A 89 -14.54 -15.36 0.65
N VAL A 90 -15.46 -15.38 1.61
CA VAL A 90 -16.87 -15.71 1.32
C VAL A 90 -17.57 -14.61 0.53
N LEU A 91 -17.31 -13.34 0.86
CA LEU A 91 -17.86 -12.21 0.12
C LEU A 91 -17.26 -12.12 -1.28
N ASP A 92 -15.97 -12.42 -1.43
CA ASP A 92 -15.27 -12.43 -2.71
C ASP A 92 -15.78 -13.53 -3.65
N SER A 93 -16.16 -14.68 -3.08
CA SER A 93 -16.80 -15.77 -3.84
C SER A 93 -18.28 -15.53 -4.17
N ALA A 94 -18.90 -14.46 -3.66
CA ALA A 94 -20.32 -14.19 -3.90
C ALA A 94 -20.52 -13.54 -5.29
N PRO A 95 -21.44 -14.06 -6.13
CA PRO A 95 -21.53 -13.66 -7.54
C PRO A 95 -21.95 -12.19 -7.75
N ASP A 96 -22.67 -11.61 -6.79
CA ASP A 96 -23.22 -10.26 -6.87
C ASP A 96 -22.38 -9.22 -6.10
N ILE A 97 -21.22 -9.63 -5.55
CA ILE A 97 -20.34 -8.76 -4.77
C ILE A 97 -18.97 -8.68 -5.46
N ASP A 98 -18.60 -7.48 -5.91
CA ASP A 98 -17.25 -7.21 -6.43
C ASP A 98 -16.34 -6.76 -5.28
N MET A 99 -15.73 -7.72 -4.58
CA MET A 99 -14.78 -7.40 -3.49
C MET A 99 -13.48 -6.77 -3.99
N LEU A 100 -13.15 -6.94 -5.27
CA LEU A 100 -11.94 -6.37 -5.87
C LEU A 100 -12.00 -4.84 -5.91
N GLU A 101 -13.19 -4.25 -6.09
CA GLU A 101 -13.40 -2.79 -5.98
C GLU A 101 -12.97 -2.23 -4.62
N PHE A 102 -13.12 -3.02 -3.56
CA PHE A 102 -12.83 -2.63 -2.18
C PHE A 102 -11.45 -3.05 -1.68
N LEU A 103 -10.69 -3.80 -2.50
CA LEU A 103 -9.39 -4.36 -2.11
C LEU A 103 -8.42 -3.35 -1.45
N PRO A 104 -8.28 -2.10 -1.92
CA PRO A 104 -7.42 -1.12 -1.25
C PRO A 104 -7.76 -0.87 0.24
N GLU A 105 -9.00 -1.11 0.67
CA GLU A 105 -9.44 -0.88 2.05
C GLU A 105 -8.96 -1.97 3.03
N PHE A 106 -8.71 -3.20 2.54
CA PHE A 106 -8.37 -4.34 3.39
C PHE A 106 -7.06 -5.04 3.01
N LEU A 107 -6.45 -4.71 1.87
CA LEU A 107 -5.18 -5.27 1.40
C LEU A 107 -4.08 -5.20 2.46
N ASP A 108 -3.93 -4.06 3.14
CA ASP A 108 -2.92 -3.89 4.19
C ASP A 108 -3.13 -4.87 5.37
N GLY A 109 -4.39 -5.13 5.72
CA GLY A 109 -4.77 -6.06 6.76
C GLY A 109 -4.41 -7.51 6.40
N LEU A 110 -4.71 -7.93 5.17
CA LEU A 110 -4.32 -9.25 4.68
C LEU A 110 -2.80 -9.42 4.62
N LEU A 111 -2.07 -8.42 4.10
CA LEU A 111 -0.61 -8.42 4.08
C LEU A 111 -0.03 -8.48 5.50
N ASN A 112 -0.65 -7.84 6.49
CA ASN A 112 -0.23 -7.96 7.88
C ASN A 112 -0.36 -9.39 8.43
N MET A 113 -1.40 -10.12 7.99
CA MET A 113 -1.64 -11.50 8.42
C MET A 113 -0.63 -12.51 7.84
N LEU A 114 0.11 -12.16 6.80
CA LEU A 114 1.22 -12.99 6.30
C LEU A 114 2.34 -13.16 7.32
N SER A 115 2.46 -12.23 8.27
CA SER A 115 3.41 -12.27 9.38
C SER A 115 2.81 -12.80 10.70
N ASP A 116 1.60 -13.36 10.68
CA ASP A 116 0.92 -13.81 11.90
C ASP A 116 1.67 -14.97 12.57
N ALA A 117 1.61 -15.06 13.90
CA ALA A 117 2.21 -16.18 14.64
C ALA A 117 1.52 -17.52 14.31
N ASN A 118 0.21 -17.49 14.07
CA ASN A 118 -0.57 -18.66 13.68
C ASN A 118 -0.36 -18.99 12.20
N ARG A 119 0.15 -20.19 11.94
CA ARG A 119 0.43 -20.67 10.57
C ARG A 119 -0.80 -20.78 9.69
N GLU A 120 -1.94 -21.15 10.25
CA GLU A 120 -3.18 -21.29 9.50
C GLU A 120 -3.64 -19.92 8.98
N ILE A 121 -3.54 -18.88 9.81
CA ILE A 121 -3.86 -17.49 9.41
C ILE A 121 -2.97 -17.03 8.26
N ARG A 122 -1.66 -17.31 8.34
CA ARG A 122 -0.75 -17.00 7.24
C ARG A 122 -1.16 -17.70 5.95
N GLN A 123 -1.54 -18.97 6.03
CA GLN A 123 -1.94 -19.77 4.87
C GLN A 123 -3.24 -19.30 4.24
N THR A 124 -4.25 -18.98 5.05
CA THR A 124 -5.54 -18.49 4.53
C THR A 124 -5.43 -17.08 3.98
N ALA A 125 -4.64 -16.20 4.62
CA ALA A 125 -4.36 -14.86 4.09
C ALA A 125 -3.57 -14.91 2.77
N ASP A 126 -2.57 -15.79 2.67
CA ASP A 126 -1.81 -16.01 1.43
C ASP A 126 -2.70 -16.55 0.30
N ALA A 127 -3.57 -17.52 0.60
CA ALA A 127 -4.51 -18.06 -0.38
C ALA A 127 -5.46 -16.97 -0.90
N ALA A 128 -6.08 -16.19 -0.01
CA ALA A 128 -6.97 -15.09 -0.39
C ALA A 128 -6.24 -14.03 -1.24
N LEU A 129 -5.02 -13.64 -0.86
CA LEU A 129 -4.21 -12.73 -1.65
C LEU A 129 -3.85 -13.31 -3.03
N GLY A 130 -3.60 -14.61 -3.12
CA GLY A 130 -3.36 -15.30 -4.38
C GLY A 130 -4.57 -15.20 -5.33
N GLU A 131 -5.76 -15.45 -4.80
CA GLU A 131 -7.03 -15.35 -5.54
C GLU A 131 -7.25 -13.92 -6.06
N PHE A 132 -7.16 -12.90 -5.21
CA PHE A 132 -7.26 -11.50 -5.66
C PHE A 132 -6.22 -11.13 -6.73
N LEU A 133 -4.99 -11.62 -6.62
CA LEU A 133 -3.96 -11.34 -7.62
C LEU A 133 -4.29 -11.99 -8.97
N ASP A 134 -4.84 -13.20 -8.96
CA ASP A 134 -5.30 -13.89 -10.17
C ASP A 134 -6.51 -13.19 -10.79
N GLU A 135 -7.43 -12.65 -9.99
CA GLU A 135 -8.54 -11.84 -10.47
C GLU A 135 -8.06 -10.53 -11.11
N ILE A 136 -7.13 -9.80 -10.47
CA ILE A 136 -6.53 -8.57 -11.00
C ILE A 136 -5.90 -8.79 -12.39
N ARG A 137 -5.36 -9.98 -12.67
CA ARG A 137 -4.77 -10.32 -13.98
C ARG A 137 -5.82 -10.42 -15.10
N THR A 138 -7.07 -10.64 -14.76
CA THR A 138 -8.17 -10.83 -15.72
C THR A 138 -9.17 -9.67 -15.73
N ALA A 139 -9.26 -8.93 -14.63
CA ALA A 139 -10.16 -7.80 -14.45
C ALA A 139 -9.59 -6.48 -14.99
N THR A 140 -10.47 -5.51 -15.26
CA THR A 140 -10.07 -4.13 -15.57
C THR A 140 -9.99 -3.31 -14.28
N VAL A 141 -8.84 -3.36 -13.61
CA VAL A 141 -8.62 -2.62 -12.37
C VAL A 141 -8.17 -1.20 -12.67
N SER A 142 -8.69 -0.22 -11.94
CA SER A 142 -8.35 1.19 -12.11
C SER A 142 -7.52 1.79 -10.96
N ASP A 143 -7.62 1.24 -9.74
CA ASP A 143 -6.98 1.81 -8.55
C ASP A 143 -5.66 1.11 -8.17
N TYR A 144 -4.77 0.94 -9.15
CA TYR A 144 -3.41 0.46 -8.89
C TYR A 144 -2.64 1.39 -7.95
N GLY A 145 -2.96 2.68 -7.92
CA GLY A 145 -2.20 3.69 -7.17
C GLY A 145 -2.32 3.55 -5.65
N ARG A 146 -3.54 3.36 -5.13
CA ARG A 146 -3.73 3.14 -3.68
C ARG A 146 -3.10 1.81 -3.26
N MET A 147 -3.29 0.75 -4.04
CA MET A 147 -2.67 -0.55 -3.75
C MET A 147 -1.14 -0.49 -3.83
N ALA A 148 -0.55 0.17 -4.84
CA ALA A 148 0.90 0.34 -4.94
C ALA A 148 1.48 1.06 -3.71
N SER A 149 0.76 2.05 -3.18
CA SER A 149 1.18 2.76 -1.97
C SER A 149 1.18 1.87 -0.72
N ILE A 150 0.20 0.96 -0.60
CA ILE A 150 0.16 -0.06 0.45
C ILE A 150 1.31 -1.05 0.30
N LEU A 151 1.57 -1.54 -0.91
CA LEU A 151 2.68 -2.44 -1.20
C LEU A 151 4.02 -1.78 -0.81
N VAL A 152 4.23 -0.52 -1.20
CA VAL A 152 5.45 0.24 -0.87
C VAL A 152 5.67 0.34 0.64
N SER A 153 4.61 0.52 1.43
CA SER A 153 4.73 0.60 2.89
C SER A 153 5.11 -0.73 3.53
N ARG A 154 4.72 -1.86 2.93
CA ARG A 154 4.97 -3.22 3.42
C ARG A 154 6.25 -3.86 2.89
N ALA A 155 6.90 -3.27 1.89
CA ALA A 155 8.12 -3.81 1.27
C ALA A 155 9.31 -3.92 2.23
N ASP A 156 9.33 -3.15 3.32
CA ASP A 156 10.35 -3.20 4.38
C ASP A 156 9.96 -4.11 5.56
N SER A 157 8.91 -4.94 5.44
CA SER A 157 8.50 -5.85 6.51
C SER A 157 9.67 -6.67 7.03
N ALA A 158 9.75 -6.92 8.34
CA ALA A 158 10.78 -7.79 8.92
C ALA A 158 10.59 -9.26 8.48
N ASP A 159 9.37 -9.65 8.14
CA ASP A 159 9.03 -10.98 7.65
C ASP A 159 9.39 -11.15 6.17
N GLU A 160 10.21 -12.15 5.87
CA GLU A 160 10.70 -12.44 4.51
C GLU A 160 9.56 -12.77 3.55
N PHE A 161 8.57 -13.55 4.01
CA PHE A 161 7.47 -13.99 3.17
C PHE A 161 6.60 -12.81 2.74
N THR A 162 6.27 -11.93 3.67
CA THR A 162 5.54 -10.68 3.40
C THR A 162 6.28 -9.81 2.39
N ARG A 163 7.60 -9.62 2.54
CA ARG A 163 8.41 -8.86 1.56
C ARG A 163 8.36 -9.49 0.17
N LEU A 164 8.48 -10.82 0.09
CA LEU A 164 8.44 -11.54 -1.18
C LEU A 164 7.07 -11.40 -1.86
N THR A 165 5.97 -11.57 -1.11
CA THR A 165 4.61 -11.41 -1.64
C THR A 165 4.38 -9.99 -2.16
N VAL A 166 4.78 -8.98 -1.39
CA VAL A 166 4.68 -7.56 -1.77
C VAL A 166 5.45 -7.26 -3.05
N LEU A 167 6.71 -7.72 -3.16
CA LEU A 167 7.52 -7.49 -4.36
C LEU A 167 6.98 -8.26 -5.58
N THR A 168 6.37 -9.43 -5.36
CA THR A 168 5.68 -10.18 -6.42
C THR A 168 4.49 -9.38 -6.95
N TRP A 169 3.65 -8.83 -6.05
CA TRP A 169 2.54 -7.97 -6.46
C TRP A 169 3.02 -6.71 -7.20
N MET A 170 4.08 -6.07 -6.72
CA MET A 170 4.67 -4.93 -7.42
C MET A 170 5.11 -5.31 -8.84
N HIS A 171 5.76 -6.46 -9.02
CA HIS A 171 6.15 -6.95 -10.34
C HIS A 171 4.95 -7.12 -11.28
N GLU A 172 3.89 -7.76 -10.79
CA GLU A 172 2.65 -7.98 -11.56
C GLU A 172 1.99 -6.66 -11.93
N PHE A 173 1.93 -5.70 -11.01
CA PHE A 173 1.37 -4.39 -11.27
C PHE A 173 2.13 -3.67 -12.38
N VAL A 174 3.47 -3.78 -12.43
CA VAL A 174 4.26 -3.20 -13.52
C VAL A 174 3.90 -3.81 -14.87
N ALA A 175 3.63 -5.11 -14.92
CA ALA A 175 3.22 -5.79 -16.14
C ALA A 175 1.79 -5.40 -16.60
N LEU A 176 0.87 -5.24 -15.65
CA LEU A 176 -0.55 -5.00 -15.89
C LEU A 176 -0.87 -3.51 -16.10
N ALA A 177 -0.49 -2.66 -15.15
CA ALA A 177 -0.83 -1.24 -15.13
C ALA A 177 0.11 -0.39 -16.00
N ARG A 178 1.35 -0.86 -16.23
CA ARG A 178 2.36 -0.21 -17.08
C ARG A 178 2.53 1.28 -16.77
N GLU A 179 2.30 2.15 -17.74
CA GLU A 179 2.45 3.61 -17.62
C GLU A 179 1.47 4.24 -16.61
N GLN A 180 0.38 3.55 -16.23
CA GLN A 180 -0.52 4.04 -15.17
C GLN A 180 0.18 4.13 -13.80
N LEU A 181 1.30 3.41 -13.62
CA LEU A 181 2.11 3.48 -12.40
C LEU A 181 3.08 4.65 -12.38
N HIS A 182 3.17 5.48 -13.42
CA HIS A 182 4.07 6.62 -13.45
C HIS A 182 4.00 7.48 -12.18
N PRO A 183 2.82 7.88 -11.66
CA PRO A 183 2.72 8.65 -10.41
C PRO A 183 3.33 7.97 -9.17
N HIS A 184 3.47 6.63 -9.20
CA HIS A 184 3.98 5.81 -8.10
C HIS A 184 5.39 5.25 -8.35
N LEU A 185 6.02 5.61 -9.48
CA LEU A 185 7.31 5.04 -9.88
C LEU A 185 8.43 5.36 -8.89
N ALA A 186 8.52 6.60 -8.41
CA ALA A 186 9.55 7.00 -7.44
C ALA A 186 9.45 6.22 -6.10
N PRO A 187 8.26 6.12 -5.46
CA PRO A 187 8.05 5.23 -4.32
C PRO A 187 8.41 3.77 -4.60
N LEU A 188 8.03 3.20 -5.76
CA LEU A 188 8.37 1.83 -6.12
C LEU A 188 9.89 1.62 -6.22
N LEU A 189 10.60 2.51 -6.92
CA LEU A 189 12.06 2.46 -7.06
C LEU A 189 12.76 2.55 -5.70
N SER A 190 12.23 3.34 -4.77
CA SER A 190 12.77 3.47 -3.41
C SER A 190 12.78 2.14 -2.63
N ARG A 191 11.95 1.17 -3.03
CA ARG A 191 11.87 -0.17 -2.42
C ARG A 191 12.53 -1.26 -3.26
N VAL A 192 12.32 -1.23 -4.57
CA VAL A 192 12.86 -2.23 -5.50
C VAL A 192 14.38 -2.17 -5.57
N LEU A 193 14.98 -0.97 -5.66
CA LEU A 193 16.44 -0.84 -5.85
C LEU A 193 17.27 -1.35 -4.67
N PRO A 194 16.92 -1.06 -3.39
CA PRO A 194 17.57 -1.70 -2.25
C PRO A 194 17.38 -3.22 -2.23
N ALA A 195 16.20 -3.71 -2.59
CA ALA A 195 15.87 -5.14 -2.56
C ALA A 195 16.70 -5.98 -3.55
N MET A 196 17.27 -5.38 -4.60
CA MET A 196 18.24 -6.04 -5.49
C MET A 196 19.53 -6.47 -4.79
N SER A 197 19.81 -5.90 -3.62
CA SER A 197 20.95 -6.27 -2.77
C SER A 197 20.54 -7.13 -1.56
N ALA A 198 19.29 -7.62 -1.53
CA ALA A 198 18.79 -8.46 -0.44
C ALA A 198 19.63 -9.74 -0.28
N ARG A 199 19.72 -10.21 0.96
CA ARG A 199 20.42 -11.45 1.30
C ARG A 199 19.66 -12.67 0.77
N GLU A 200 18.34 -12.58 0.79
CA GLU A 200 17.42 -13.64 0.38
C GLU A 200 17.32 -13.68 -1.14
N GLU A 201 17.70 -14.81 -1.72
CA GLU A 201 17.83 -14.96 -3.18
C GLU A 201 16.52 -14.71 -3.92
N ARG A 202 15.39 -15.18 -3.37
CA ARG A 202 14.07 -14.99 -3.99
C ARG A 202 13.67 -13.52 -4.07
N ILE A 203 13.84 -12.79 -2.96
CA ILE A 203 13.59 -11.34 -2.89
C ILE A 203 14.47 -10.59 -3.88
N ARG A 204 15.77 -10.91 -3.89
CA ARG A 204 16.71 -10.33 -4.83
C ARG A 204 16.30 -10.57 -6.29
N ASN A 205 15.95 -11.80 -6.64
CA ASN A 205 15.60 -12.15 -8.02
C ASN A 205 14.31 -11.45 -8.49
N ILE A 206 13.27 -11.40 -7.66
CA ILE A 206 12.04 -10.68 -8.01
C ILE A 206 12.29 -9.17 -8.12
N ALA A 207 13.13 -8.60 -7.26
CA ALA A 207 13.51 -7.19 -7.34
C ALA A 207 14.29 -6.88 -8.63
N LEU A 208 15.21 -7.75 -9.04
CA LEU A 208 15.93 -7.62 -10.32
C LEU A 208 14.96 -7.65 -11.51
N HIS A 209 14.02 -8.60 -11.55
CA HIS A 209 13.02 -8.68 -12.60
C HIS A 209 12.07 -7.47 -12.60
N THR A 210 11.66 -7.01 -11.43
CA THR A 210 10.82 -5.80 -11.28
C THR A 210 11.56 -4.57 -11.78
N ASN A 211 12.84 -4.41 -11.42
CA ASN A 211 13.67 -3.31 -11.91
C ASN A 211 13.79 -3.31 -13.44
N ALA A 212 14.04 -4.48 -14.04
CA ALA A 212 14.10 -4.62 -15.49
C ALA A 212 12.76 -4.28 -16.18
N ALA A 213 11.63 -4.72 -15.60
CA ALA A 213 10.31 -4.39 -16.10
C ALA A 213 10.01 -2.89 -16.03
N LEU A 214 10.35 -2.25 -14.90
CA LEU A 214 10.21 -0.80 -14.71
C LEU A 214 11.04 0.00 -15.74
N MET A 215 12.29 -0.41 -16.00
CA MET A 215 13.15 0.21 -17.02
C MET A 215 12.58 0.11 -18.45
N GLY A 216 11.74 -0.89 -18.69
CA GLY A 216 11.03 -1.12 -19.94
C GLY A 216 9.82 -0.22 -20.15
N LEU A 217 9.37 0.52 -19.13
CA LEU A 217 8.25 1.46 -19.27
C LEU A 217 8.63 2.63 -20.19
N LYS A 218 7.62 3.18 -20.88
CA LYS A 218 7.78 4.40 -21.66
C LYS A 218 8.04 5.58 -20.73
N THR A 219 8.85 6.54 -21.17
CA THR A 219 9.19 7.72 -20.34
C THR A 219 8.18 8.86 -20.44
N GLU A 220 7.31 8.82 -21.45
CA GLU A 220 6.28 9.84 -21.66
C GLU A 220 5.34 9.93 -20.44
N GLY A 221 5.24 11.12 -19.84
CA GLY A 221 4.40 11.35 -18.65
C GLY A 221 4.98 10.82 -17.33
N MET A 222 6.24 10.39 -17.33
CA MET A 222 6.94 10.00 -16.11
C MET A 222 7.19 11.23 -15.21
N PRO A 223 7.02 11.13 -13.87
CA PRO A 223 7.37 12.19 -12.93
C PRO A 223 8.89 12.25 -12.74
N ILE A 224 9.59 12.84 -13.71
CA ILE A 224 11.06 12.81 -13.80
C ILE A 224 11.71 13.41 -12.54
N ALA A 225 11.17 14.49 -11.97
CA ALA A 225 11.76 15.15 -10.80
C ALA A 225 11.75 14.23 -9.57
N GLU A 226 10.60 13.62 -9.28
CA GLU A 226 10.41 12.69 -8.17
C GLU A 226 11.27 11.44 -8.35
N VAL A 227 11.37 10.92 -9.58
CA VAL A 227 12.21 9.78 -9.91
C VAL A 227 13.69 10.12 -9.72
N VAL A 228 14.17 11.25 -10.23
CA VAL A 228 15.56 11.68 -10.06
C VAL A 228 15.90 11.84 -8.57
N LEU A 229 15.03 12.47 -7.78
CA LEU A 229 15.22 12.59 -6.33
C LEU A 229 15.31 11.22 -5.64
N ALA A 230 14.43 10.28 -6.00
CA ALA A 230 14.48 8.92 -5.47
C ALA A 230 15.79 8.21 -5.83
N LEU A 231 16.26 8.33 -7.08
CA LEU A 231 17.51 7.73 -7.54
C LEU A 231 18.74 8.35 -6.85
N GLN A 232 18.75 9.67 -6.68
CA GLN A 232 19.82 10.37 -5.94
C GLN A 232 19.93 9.87 -4.50
N ALA A 233 18.81 9.59 -3.84
CA ALA A 233 18.82 8.99 -2.51
C ALA A 233 19.49 7.60 -2.52
N GLN A 234 19.27 6.79 -3.57
CA GLN A 234 19.88 5.47 -3.71
C GLN A 234 21.39 5.50 -3.98
N LEU A 235 21.94 6.58 -4.52
CA LEU A 235 23.40 6.73 -4.69
C LEU A 235 24.15 6.73 -3.35
N ARG A 236 23.46 7.05 -2.25
CA ARG A 236 24.00 7.01 -0.88
C ARG A 236 23.85 5.65 -0.21
N ALA A 237 23.27 4.64 -0.89
CA ALA A 237 23.05 3.31 -0.33
C ALA A 237 24.37 2.63 0.08
N ALA A 238 24.29 1.63 0.96
CA ALA A 238 25.49 0.88 1.37
C ALA A 238 26.02 -0.04 0.24
N HIS A 239 25.11 -0.62 -0.55
CA HIS A 239 25.43 -1.65 -1.53
C HIS A 239 25.71 -1.08 -2.92
N GLU A 240 26.78 -1.56 -3.57
CA GLU A 240 27.19 -1.12 -4.89
C GLU A 240 26.17 -1.45 -5.98
N ALA A 241 25.51 -2.60 -5.91
CA ALA A 241 24.50 -3.00 -6.90
C ALA A 241 23.32 -2.02 -6.96
N THR A 242 22.86 -1.53 -5.80
CA THR A 242 21.81 -0.51 -5.72
C THR A 242 22.25 0.83 -6.30
N LYS A 243 23.51 1.25 -6.07
CA LYS A 243 24.07 2.47 -6.68
C LYS A 243 24.19 2.35 -8.19
N LEU A 244 24.69 1.22 -8.68
CA LEU A 244 24.85 0.96 -10.10
C LEU A 244 23.49 1.02 -10.82
N ALA A 245 22.47 0.35 -10.26
CA ALA A 245 21.12 0.40 -10.79
C ALA A 245 20.57 1.83 -10.83
N ALA A 246 20.81 2.63 -9.78
CA ALA A 246 20.37 4.03 -9.77
C ALA A 246 21.08 4.88 -10.85
N LEU A 247 22.36 4.61 -11.13
CA LEU A 247 23.10 5.26 -12.23
C LEU A 247 22.59 4.81 -13.60
N GLU A 248 22.29 3.52 -13.79
CA GLU A 248 21.70 2.98 -15.02
C GLU A 248 20.35 3.65 -15.31
N TRP A 249 19.50 3.79 -14.30
CA TRP A 249 18.25 4.56 -14.39
C TRP A 249 18.49 6.01 -14.77
N THR A 250 19.42 6.68 -14.10
CA THR A 250 19.75 8.08 -14.38
C THR A 250 20.21 8.25 -15.83
N SER A 251 21.08 7.35 -16.32
CA SER A 251 21.52 7.33 -17.72
C SER A 251 20.35 7.10 -18.68
N ALA A 252 19.49 6.12 -18.40
CA ALA A 252 18.36 5.81 -19.28
C ALA A 252 17.35 6.96 -19.37
N ILE A 253 17.09 7.67 -18.26
CA ILE A 253 16.22 8.84 -18.26
C ILE A 253 16.91 10.01 -18.99
N LEU A 254 18.22 10.22 -18.80
CA LEU A 254 18.98 11.24 -19.53
C LEU A 254 18.96 11.03 -21.04
N ASP A 255 19.13 9.79 -21.49
CA ASP A 255 19.15 9.45 -22.92
C ASP A 255 17.78 9.65 -23.59
N ARG A 256 16.69 9.41 -22.84
CA ARG A 256 15.31 9.50 -23.36
C ARG A 256 14.69 10.88 -23.18
N GLU A 257 15.00 11.57 -22.09
CA GLU A 257 14.36 12.83 -21.64
C GLU A 257 15.39 13.94 -21.36
N GLN A 258 16.43 14.03 -22.19
CA GLN A 258 17.59 14.89 -21.99
C GLN A 258 17.26 16.33 -21.57
N ARG A 259 16.23 16.95 -22.20
CA ARG A 259 15.84 18.34 -21.92
C ARG A 259 15.21 18.51 -20.53
N ALA A 260 14.39 17.57 -20.09
CA ALA A 260 13.70 17.65 -18.81
C ALA A 260 14.67 17.44 -17.64
N VAL A 261 15.59 16.48 -17.78
CA VAL A 261 16.59 16.20 -16.74
C VAL A 261 17.60 17.34 -16.60
N LEU A 262 18.10 17.90 -17.72
CA LEU A 262 19.03 19.01 -17.68
C LEU A 262 18.41 20.27 -17.04
N ALA A 263 17.13 20.54 -17.28
CA ALA A 263 16.43 21.65 -16.65
C ALA A 263 16.37 21.52 -15.12
N ILE A 264 16.20 20.30 -14.58
CA ILE A 264 16.17 20.04 -13.14
C ILE A 264 17.57 20.22 -12.53
N LEU A 265 18.59 19.65 -13.18
CA LEU A 265 19.99 19.74 -12.71
C LEU A 265 20.56 21.17 -12.79
N ASP A 266 20.11 21.98 -13.76
CA ASP A 266 20.50 23.39 -13.86
C ASP A 266 19.82 24.29 -12.80
N VAL A 267 18.60 23.94 -12.36
CA VAL A 267 17.91 24.67 -11.28
C VAL A 267 18.62 24.46 -9.93
N ASP A 268 19.12 23.25 -9.64
CA ASP A 268 19.95 23.00 -8.45
C ASP A 268 21.26 23.78 -8.48
N ARG A 269 21.91 23.91 -9.65
CA ARG A 269 23.11 24.75 -9.80
C ARG A 269 22.83 26.24 -9.63
N ALA A 270 21.65 26.72 -10.03
CA ALA A 270 21.22 28.09 -9.80
C ALA A 270 20.87 28.35 -8.31
N ALA A 271 20.33 27.35 -7.62
CA ALA A 271 20.03 27.41 -6.19
C ALA A 271 21.30 27.38 -5.32
N GLU A 272 22.32 26.61 -5.70
CA GLU A 272 23.64 26.60 -5.05
C GLU A 272 24.49 27.84 -5.40
N GLY A 273 24.15 28.57 -6.46
CA GLY A 273 24.91 29.69 -7.00
C GLY A 273 24.45 31.10 -6.58
N ALA A 274 23.41 31.25 -5.76
CA ALA A 274 22.96 32.57 -5.30
C ALA A 274 23.94 33.14 -4.25
N PRO A 275 24.70 34.22 -4.56
CA PRO A 275 25.51 34.87 -3.55
C PRO A 275 24.58 35.62 -2.60
N GLY A 276 24.77 35.40 -1.29
CA GLY A 276 24.17 36.25 -0.26
C GLY A 276 24.66 37.68 -0.42
N GLY A 277 23.92 38.49 -1.18
CA GLY A 277 24.17 39.91 -1.37
C GLY A 277 23.75 40.69 -0.13
N ALA A 278 24.69 40.86 0.81
CA ALA A 278 24.64 41.94 1.78
C ALA A 278 25.60 43.04 1.30
N ASP A 279 25.08 43.93 0.45
CA ASP A 279 25.74 45.19 0.10
C ASP A 279 25.24 46.27 1.08
N GLU A 280 26.02 46.54 2.14
CA GLU A 280 25.88 47.76 2.93
C GLU A 280 26.57 48.93 2.20
N PRO A 281 25.89 50.06 1.94
CA PRO A 281 26.54 51.19 1.29
C PRO A 281 27.38 51.97 2.30
N GLY A 282 28.69 51.95 2.09
CA GLY A 282 29.66 52.81 2.77
C GLY A 282 29.40 54.30 2.49
N GLY A 283 29.14 55.06 3.55
CA GLY A 283 28.94 56.51 3.52
C GLY A 283 30.21 57.27 3.11
N GLY A 284 30.18 57.83 1.91
CA GLY A 284 31.19 58.74 1.38
C GLY A 284 31.06 60.15 1.95
N ARG A 285 32.19 60.68 2.44
CA ARG A 285 32.40 62.08 2.85
C ARG A 285 32.22 63.04 1.67
N GLY A 286 31.45 64.11 1.86
CA GLY A 286 31.44 65.33 1.04
C GLY A 286 31.64 66.56 1.92
N ARG A 287 32.55 67.44 1.51
CA ARG A 287 33.10 68.61 2.22
C ARG A 287 32.25 69.90 2.07
N GLU A 288 32.42 70.77 3.07
CA GLU A 288 32.54 72.25 3.02
C GLU A 288 31.31 73.16 2.78
N GLY A 289 31.14 74.11 3.73
CA GLY A 289 30.86 75.53 3.42
C GLY A 289 29.73 76.19 4.21
N GLY A 290 30.04 77.20 5.05
CA GLY A 290 29.10 78.30 5.31
C GLY A 290 28.88 78.79 6.75
N LEU A 291 29.82 79.59 7.25
CA LEU A 291 29.80 80.74 8.19
C LEU A 291 28.50 81.27 8.87
N ASN A 292 28.75 81.90 10.02
CA ASN A 292 28.01 82.92 10.82
C ASN A 292 27.24 82.39 12.04
N GLY A 293 27.35 82.94 13.25
CA GLY A 293 28.07 84.12 13.79
C GLY A 293 27.87 84.17 15.32
N ALA A 294 28.82 84.82 16.01
CA ALA A 294 28.92 85.02 17.47
C ALA A 294 27.95 86.13 17.99
N PRO A 295 27.91 86.52 19.29
CA PRO A 295 28.70 86.05 20.44
C PRO A 295 27.88 85.49 21.63
#